data_AF-A0A183B6T4-F1
#
_entry.id   AF-A0A183B6T4-F1
#
_cell.length_a   1.000
_cell.length_b   1.000
_cell.length_c   1.000
_cell.angle_alpha   90.00
_cell.angle_beta   90.00
_cell.angle_gamma   90.00
#
_symmetry.space_group_name_H-M   'P 1'
#
loop_
_entity.id
_entity.type
_entity.pdbx_description
1 polymer ?
#
loop_
_entity_poly.entity_id
_entity_poly.type
_entity_poly.pdbx_seq_one_letter_code
_entity_poly.pdbx_strand_id
1 'polypeptide(L)'
;MQQTPLPIYFYGQNILPTIHVLDLANVIQNISDNPPKQRYIVVKDDGANTLAEIVQAISSSLSTGEVLVLDTPELVDAEEVPQSTVENLTMDLRIDAATIKEEMQVRWLCETGIVDNMPRVVSEFIEAHNLKVSDH
;
A
#
# COMPACT_ATOMS: atom_id res chain seq x y z
N MET A 1 -6.94 -9.79 23.99
CA MET A 1 -7.54 -10.19 22.70
C MET A 1 -6.49 -10.98 21.97
N GLN A 2 -6.82 -12.16 21.46
CA GLN A 2 -5.88 -12.94 20.65
C GLN A 2 -5.81 -12.24 19.29
N GLN A 3 -4.63 -11.75 18.91
CA GLN A 3 -4.43 -11.16 17.59
C GLN A 3 -4.40 -12.29 16.56
N THR A 4 -5.23 -12.18 15.53
CA THR A 4 -5.32 -13.16 14.44
C THR A 4 -4.28 -12.82 13.36
N PRO A 5 -3.61 -13.82 12.75
CA PRO A 5 -2.74 -13.58 11.60
C PRO A 5 -3.49 -12.85 10.47
N LEU A 6 -2.77 -11.99 9.74
CA LEU A 6 -3.37 -11.27 8.60
C LEU A 6 -3.50 -12.19 7.38
N PRO A 7 -4.63 -12.17 6.65
CA PRO A 7 -4.84 -13.00 5.48
C PRO A 7 -4.05 -12.50 4.26
N ILE A 8 -3.47 -13.42 3.50
CA ILE A 8 -2.90 -13.21 2.17
C ILE A 8 -3.75 -13.97 1.16
N TYR A 9 -4.42 -13.24 0.27
CA TYR A 9 -5.29 -13.81 -0.75
C TYR A 9 -4.49 -14.39 -1.93
N PHE A 10 -4.78 -15.63 -2.33
CA PHE A 10 -4.21 -16.32 -3.50
C PHE A 10 -2.68 -16.22 -3.61
N TYR A 11 -1.95 -16.48 -2.52
CA TYR A 11 -0.49 -16.35 -2.39
C TYR A 11 0.08 -14.93 -2.51
N GLY A 12 -0.72 -13.93 -2.89
CA GLY A 12 -0.36 -12.51 -2.90
C GLY A 12 0.85 -12.16 -3.77
N GLN A 13 1.06 -12.88 -4.89
CA GLN A 13 2.19 -12.64 -5.81
C GLN A 13 1.99 -11.43 -6.74
N ASN A 14 0.77 -10.87 -6.80
CA ASN A 14 0.45 -9.70 -7.60
C ASN A 14 1.11 -8.45 -7.03
N ILE A 15 1.59 -7.57 -7.92
CA ILE A 15 2.21 -6.30 -7.53
C ILE A 15 1.10 -5.27 -7.36
N LEU A 16 1.11 -4.58 -6.22
CA LEU A 16 0.16 -3.51 -5.94
C LEU A 16 0.84 -2.15 -6.13
N PRO A 17 0.32 -1.27 -7.01
CA PRO A 17 0.82 0.10 -7.09
C PRO A 17 0.39 0.87 -5.85
N THR A 18 1.36 1.38 -5.10
CA THR A 18 1.12 2.18 -3.89
C THR A 18 1.53 3.63 -4.09
N ILE A 19 1.00 4.50 -3.25
CA ILE A 19 1.49 5.86 -3.07
C ILE A 19 1.16 6.36 -1.67
N HIS A 20 2.10 7.07 -1.05
CA HIS A 20 1.83 7.75 0.20
C HIS A 20 0.93 8.98 -0.02
N VAL A 21 -0.02 9.24 0.88
CA VAL A 21 -1.03 10.29 0.69
C VAL A 21 -0.40 11.69 0.60
N LEU A 22 0.66 11.97 1.37
CA LEU A 22 1.37 13.25 1.27
C LEU A 22 2.18 13.37 -0.03
N ASP A 23 2.69 12.27 -0.57
CA ASP A 23 3.39 12.29 -1.86
C ASP A 23 2.41 12.59 -2.98
N LEU A 24 1.22 11.96 -2.94
CA LEU A 24 0.13 12.29 -3.84
C LEU A 24 -0.28 13.77 -3.74
N ALA A 25 -0.35 14.33 -2.52
CA ALA A 25 -0.65 15.74 -2.32
C ALA A 25 0.43 16.66 -2.93
N ASN A 26 1.70 16.31 -2.79
CA ASN A 26 2.82 17.06 -3.38
C ASN A 26 2.78 17.02 -4.92
N VAL A 27 2.38 15.88 -5.51
CA VAL A 27 2.14 15.75 -6.95
C VAL A 27 0.98 16.65 -7.39
N ILE A 28 -0.14 16.65 -6.66
CA ILE A 28 -1.31 17.50 -6.97
C ILE A 28 -0.93 18.99 -6.90
N GLN A 29 -0.13 19.39 -5.91
CA GLN A 29 0.38 20.76 -5.81
C GLN A 29 1.23 21.13 -7.05
N ASN A 30 2.15 20.26 -7.45
CA ASN A 30 2.96 20.47 -8.67
C ASN A 30 2.09 20.62 -9.93
N ILE A 31 1.05 19.79 -10.08
CA ILE A 31 0.08 19.88 -11.18
C ILE A 31 -0.69 21.20 -11.13
N SER A 32 -1.07 21.66 -9.94
CA SER A 32 -1.77 22.93 -9.78
C SER A 32 -0.90 24.12 -10.18
N ASP A 33 0.38 24.09 -9.80
CA ASP A 33 1.32 25.17 -10.09
C ASP A 33 1.77 25.16 -11.56
N ASN A 34 1.95 23.97 -12.14
CA ASN A 34 2.38 23.77 -13.52
C ASN A 34 1.49 22.73 -14.21
N PRO A 35 0.31 23.14 -14.72
CA PRO A 35 -0.63 22.23 -15.33
C PRO A 35 -0.04 21.50 -16.56
N PRO A 36 -0.01 20.15 -16.55
CA PRO A 36 0.49 19.35 -17.66
C PRO A 36 -0.50 19.36 -18.83
N LYS A 37 -0.03 19.01 -20.03
CA LYS A 37 -0.89 18.94 -21.24
C LYS A 37 -1.74 17.68 -21.26
N GLN A 38 -1.27 16.63 -20.58
CA GLN A 38 -1.88 15.31 -20.50
C GLN A 38 -3.14 15.39 -19.63
N ARG A 39 -4.21 14.74 -20.10
CA ARG A 39 -5.51 14.74 -19.40
C ARG A 39 -5.61 13.72 -18.27
N TYR A 40 -4.75 12.70 -18.31
CA TYR A 40 -4.72 11.61 -17.34
C TYR A 40 -3.27 11.37 -16.95
N ILE A 41 -3.05 11.28 -15.64
CA ILE A 41 -1.74 11.03 -15.05
C ILE A 41 -1.94 9.90 -14.06
N VAL A 42 -1.07 8.90 -14.15
CA VAL A 42 -0.99 7.85 -13.14
C VAL A 42 0.17 8.16 -12.22
N VAL A 43 -0.10 8.12 -10.92
CA VAL A 43 0.85 8.42 -9.86
C VAL A 43 1.04 7.17 -9.02
N LYS A 44 2.28 6.73 -8.84
CA LYS A 44 2.68 5.73 -7.87
C LYS A 44 4.09 6.04 -7.35
N ASP A 45 4.45 5.46 -6.21
CA ASP A 45 5.84 5.40 -5.73
C ASP A 45 6.67 4.39 -6.56
N ASP A 46 7.97 4.28 -6.29
CA ASP A 46 8.87 3.34 -6.98
C ASP A 46 8.82 1.92 -6.42
N GLY A 47 8.00 1.70 -5.39
CA GLY A 47 7.71 0.39 -4.89
C GLY A 47 7.20 -0.54 -5.99
N ALA A 48 7.68 -1.77 -5.92
CA ALA A 48 7.20 -2.90 -6.71
C ALA A 48 6.88 -4.07 -5.79
N ASN A 49 6.23 -3.77 -4.67
CA ASN A 49 5.93 -4.76 -3.63
C ASN A 49 4.71 -5.59 -4.01
N THR A 50 4.81 -6.89 -3.71
CA THR A 50 3.69 -7.83 -3.82
C THR A 50 2.70 -7.64 -2.66
N LEU A 51 1.45 -8.07 -2.85
CA LEU A 51 0.47 -8.11 -1.74
C LEU A 51 1.03 -8.85 -0.53
N ALA A 52 1.69 -10.00 -0.74
CA ALA A 52 2.27 -10.80 0.33
C ALA A 52 3.34 -10.02 1.13
N GLU A 53 4.23 -9.30 0.45
CA GLU A 53 5.26 -8.47 1.10
C GLU A 53 4.65 -7.34 1.92
N ILE A 54 3.62 -6.66 1.39
CA ILE A 54 2.92 -5.59 2.09
C ILE A 54 2.24 -6.13 3.34
N VAL A 55 1.46 -7.22 3.23
CA VAL A 55 0.77 -7.83 4.37
C VAL A 55 1.75 -8.33 5.42
N GLN A 56 2.86 -8.94 5.01
CA GLN A 56 3.90 -9.39 5.94
C GLN A 56 4.53 -8.21 6.69
N ALA A 57 4.87 -7.12 6.00
CA ALA A 57 5.47 -5.94 6.62
C ALA A 57 4.50 -5.28 7.62
N ILE A 58 3.20 -5.24 7.30
CA ILE A 58 2.15 -4.77 8.23
C ILE A 58 2.05 -5.72 9.43
N SER A 59 1.95 -7.03 9.21
CA SER A 59 1.81 -8.01 10.30
C SER A 59 3.00 -7.94 11.27
N SER A 60 4.22 -7.84 10.75
CA SER A 60 5.43 -7.72 11.55
C SER A 60 5.52 -6.42 12.36
N SER A 61 4.83 -5.37 11.92
CA SER A 61 4.90 -4.05 12.55
C SER A 61 3.72 -3.74 13.49
N LEU A 62 2.54 -4.30 13.21
CA LEU A 62 1.27 -3.95 13.87
C LEU A 62 0.51 -5.14 14.45
N SER A 63 0.98 -6.38 14.23
CA SER A 63 0.33 -7.61 14.69
C SER A 63 1.36 -8.58 15.27
N THR A 64 1.16 -9.88 15.07
CA THR A 64 2.01 -10.96 15.59
C THR A 64 3.23 -11.27 14.71
N GLY A 65 3.32 -10.69 13.51
CA GLY A 65 4.28 -11.09 12.47
C GLY A 65 3.87 -12.35 11.71
N GLU A 66 2.80 -13.04 12.11
CA GLU A 66 2.28 -14.20 11.41
C GLU A 66 1.29 -13.78 10.31
N VAL A 67 1.25 -14.56 9.23
CA VAL A 67 0.32 -14.37 8.11
C VAL A 67 -0.37 -15.69 7.78
N LEU A 68 -1.60 -15.62 7.27
CA LEU A 68 -2.38 -16.77 6.84
C LEU A 68 -2.59 -16.72 5.33
N VAL A 69 -2.06 -17.69 4.59
CA VAL A 69 -2.29 -17.77 3.15
C VAL A 69 -3.63 -18.46 2.87
N LEU A 70 -4.51 -17.77 2.15
CA LEU A 70 -5.79 -18.27 1.66
C LEU A 70 -5.63 -18.61 0.18
N ASP A 71 -5.29 -19.86 -0.09
CA ASP A 71 -4.87 -20.30 -1.42
C ASP A 71 -6.02 -20.81 -2.30
N THR A 72 -7.22 -20.96 -1.75
CA THR A 72 -8.42 -21.36 -2.50
C THR A 72 -9.55 -20.34 -2.38
N PRO A 73 -10.44 -20.23 -3.39
CA PRO A 73 -11.61 -19.34 -3.32
C PRO A 73 -12.49 -19.62 -2.09
N GLU A 74 -12.65 -20.89 -1.71
CA GLU A 74 -13.47 -21.28 -0.56
C GLU A 74 -12.91 -20.74 0.77
N LEU A 75 -11.58 -20.67 0.91
CA LEU A 75 -10.93 -20.07 2.07
C LEU A 75 -11.07 -18.54 2.08
N VAL A 76 -11.02 -17.92 0.90
CA VAL A 76 -11.21 -16.47 0.76
C VAL A 76 -12.66 -16.07 1.07
N ASP A 77 -13.64 -16.83 0.58
CA ASP A 77 -15.06 -16.59 0.84
C ASP A 77 -15.42 -16.72 2.33
N ALA A 78 -14.63 -17.48 3.10
CA ALA A 78 -14.81 -17.66 4.54
C ALA A 78 -14.40 -16.43 5.38
N GLU A 79 -13.63 -15.48 4.84
CA GLU A 79 -13.17 -14.28 5.56
C GLU A 79 -14.26 -13.21 5.75
N GLU A 80 -15.46 -13.40 5.18
CA GLU A 80 -16.59 -12.45 5.23
C GLU A 80 -16.24 -11.01 4.78
N VAL A 81 -15.17 -10.84 4.00
CA VAL A 81 -14.77 -9.55 3.41
C VAL A 81 -15.57 -9.26 2.14
N PRO A 82 -15.84 -7.98 1.82
CA PRO A 82 -16.52 -7.65 0.57
C PRO A 82 -15.74 -8.15 -0.64
N GLN A 83 -16.42 -8.82 -1.57
CA GLN A 83 -15.80 -9.35 -2.80
C GLN A 83 -15.02 -8.29 -3.58
N SER A 84 -15.52 -7.06 -3.64
CA SER A 84 -14.82 -5.94 -4.29
C SER A 84 -13.48 -5.61 -3.65
N THR A 85 -13.31 -5.88 -2.35
CA THR A 85 -12.03 -5.71 -1.65
C THR A 85 -11.04 -6.77 -2.08
N VAL A 86 -11.48 -8.03 -2.16
CA VAL A 86 -10.67 -9.15 -2.65
C VAL A 86 -10.24 -8.89 -4.10
N GLU A 87 -11.18 -8.48 -4.95
CA GLU A 87 -10.90 -8.11 -6.35
C GLU A 87 -9.84 -6.99 -6.41
N ASN A 88 -9.98 -5.93 -5.62
CA ASN A 88 -9.00 -4.84 -5.57
C ASN A 88 -7.61 -5.29 -5.12
N LEU A 89 -7.53 -6.16 -4.11
CA LEU A 89 -6.27 -6.64 -3.57
C LEU A 89 -5.59 -7.68 -4.46
N THR A 90 -6.31 -8.32 -5.37
CA THR A 90 -5.80 -9.41 -6.21
C THR A 90 -5.58 -8.99 -7.67
N MET A 91 -5.91 -7.75 -8.03
CA MET A 91 -5.53 -7.17 -9.32
C MET A 91 -4.00 -7.02 -9.43
N ASP A 92 -3.38 -7.51 -10.52
CA ASP A 92 -1.97 -7.28 -10.86
C ASP A 92 -1.85 -6.03 -11.75
N LEU A 93 -1.89 -4.84 -11.13
CA LEU A 93 -1.84 -3.55 -11.82
C LEU A 93 -0.39 -3.08 -11.98
N ARG A 94 0.25 -3.50 -13.07
CA ARG A 94 1.56 -2.97 -13.47
C ARG A 94 1.38 -1.70 -14.28
N ILE A 95 1.49 -0.55 -13.62
CA ILE A 95 1.35 0.76 -14.26
C ILE A 95 2.67 1.52 -14.22
N ASP A 96 3.01 2.14 -15.34
CA ASP A 96 4.17 3.02 -15.47
C ASP A 96 3.74 4.49 -15.26
N ALA A 97 4.46 5.21 -14.39
CA ALA A 97 4.19 6.60 -14.02
C ALA A 97 5.18 7.59 -14.68
N ALA A 98 5.65 7.27 -15.89
CA ALA A 98 6.69 7.99 -16.62
C ALA A 98 6.53 9.53 -16.66
N THR A 99 5.31 10.06 -16.77
CA THR A 99 5.05 11.51 -16.91
C THR A 99 5.51 12.35 -15.70
N ILE A 100 5.52 11.77 -14.49
CA ILE A 100 5.72 12.56 -13.26
C ILE A 100 7.19 12.83 -12.99
N LYS A 101 8.04 11.82 -13.19
CA LYS A 101 9.46 11.90 -12.84
C LYS A 101 10.27 12.83 -13.74
N GLU A 102 9.84 12.97 -14.99
CA GLU A 102 10.57 13.76 -15.99
C GLU A 102 10.17 15.24 -15.96
N GLU A 103 8.91 15.55 -15.61
CA GLU A 103 8.34 16.90 -15.73
C GLU A 103 8.13 17.61 -14.39
N MET A 104 8.13 16.89 -13.25
CA MET A 104 7.76 17.47 -11.95
C MET A 104 8.88 17.36 -10.90
N GLN A 105 9.05 18.41 -10.10
CA GLN A 105 9.97 18.41 -8.94
C GLN A 105 9.20 18.02 -7.68
N VAL A 106 8.77 16.77 -7.62
CA VAL A 106 8.04 16.24 -6.47
C VAL A 106 9.02 15.92 -5.34
N ARG A 107 8.72 16.44 -4.15
CA ARG A 107 9.39 16.01 -2.93
C ARG A 107 8.71 14.75 -2.41
N TRP A 108 9.35 13.60 -2.61
CA TRP A 108 8.87 12.33 -2.11
C TRP A 108 9.28 12.10 -0.65
N LEU A 109 8.36 11.50 0.12
CA LEU A 109 8.56 11.05 1.49
C LEU A 109 8.74 9.53 1.52
N CYS A 110 8.00 8.79 0.71
CA CYS A 110 8.00 7.34 0.63
C CYS A 110 8.30 6.86 -0.80
N GLU A 111 9.27 7.48 -1.48
CA GLU A 111 9.60 7.20 -2.89
C GLU A 111 9.89 5.71 -3.12
N THR A 112 10.55 5.05 -2.18
CA THR A 112 10.95 3.63 -2.30
C THR A 112 9.82 2.63 -2.02
N GLY A 113 8.59 3.11 -1.77
CA GLY A 113 7.43 2.27 -1.55
C GLY A 113 7.10 2.00 -0.08
N ILE A 114 5.92 1.41 0.15
CA ILE A 114 5.36 1.22 1.49
C ILE A 114 6.18 0.27 2.37
N VAL A 115 6.78 -0.78 1.82
CA VAL A 115 7.53 -1.77 2.60
C VAL A 115 8.80 -1.16 3.20
N ASP A 116 9.58 -0.43 2.40
CA ASP A 116 10.80 0.24 2.86
C ASP A 116 10.49 1.38 3.85
N ASN A 117 9.32 2.00 3.72
CA ASN A 117 8.87 3.11 4.56
C ASN A 117 7.92 2.68 5.69
N MET A 118 7.81 1.37 5.97
CA MET A 118 6.86 0.83 6.95
C MET A 118 6.98 1.48 8.34
N PRO A 119 8.18 1.72 8.91
CA PRO A 119 8.28 2.36 10.23
C PRO A 119 7.63 3.75 10.29
N ARG A 120 7.75 4.52 9.20
CA ARG A 120 7.11 5.84 9.07
C ARG A 120 5.60 5.70 8.98
N VAL A 121 5.12 4.89 8.04
CA VAL A 121 3.69 4.71 7.78
C VAL A 121 2.97 4.20 9.03
N VAL A 122 3.59 3.28 9.77
CA VAL A 122 3.08 2.76 11.05
C VAL A 122 3.03 3.85 12.11
N SER A 123 4.09 4.63 12.27
CA SER A 123 4.12 5.75 13.22
C SER A 123 3.00 6.76 12.92
N GLU A 124 2.85 7.15 11.66
CA GLU A 124 1.82 8.09 11.21
C GLU A 124 0.40 7.51 11.40
N PHE A 125 0.22 6.22 11.12
CA PHE A 125 -1.06 5.53 11.35
C PHE A 125 -1.44 5.49 12.84
N ILE A 126 -0.50 5.14 13.72
CA ILE A 126 -0.71 5.07 15.17
C ILE A 126 -1.04 6.45 15.73
N GLU A 127 -0.29 7.48 15.33
CA GLU A 127 -0.52 8.86 15.75
C GLU A 127 -1.89 9.37 15.29
N ALA A 128 -2.23 9.18 14.01
CA ALA A 128 -3.51 9.64 13.45
C ALA A 128 -4.74 8.99 14.12
N HIS A 129 -4.60 7.76 14.64
CA HIS A 129 -5.67 7.01 15.28
C HIS A 129 -5.60 7.02 16.82
N ASN A 130 -4.66 7.77 17.41
CA ASN A 130 -4.42 7.81 18.87
C ASN A 130 -4.24 6.41 19.49
N LEU A 131 -3.56 5.51 18.79
CA LEU A 131 -3.32 4.15 19.26
C LEU A 131 -2.14 4.12 20.23
N LYS A 132 -2.16 3.19 21.19
CA LYS A 132 -1.02 2.93 22.08
C LYS A 132 -0.20 1.78 21.50
N VAL A 133 1.10 1.99 21.35
CA VAL A 133 2.04 0.90 21.05
C VAL A 133 2.06 -0.01 22.27
N SER A 134 1.69 -1.29 22.12
CA SER A 134 1.87 -2.27 23.18
C SER A 134 3.34 -2.66 23.24
N ASP A 135 4.00 -2.29 24.33
CA ASP A 135 5.35 -2.77 24.67
C ASP A 135 5.32 -4.30 24.70
N HIS A 136 6.10 -4.93 23.83
CA HIS A 136 6.41 -6.37 23.87
C HIS A 136 7.77 -6.55 24.54
#